data_AF-A0A194YR83-F1
#
_entry.id   AF-A0A194YR83-F1
#
_cell.length_a   1.000
_cell.length_b   1.000
_cell.length_c   1.000
_cell.angle_alpha   90.00
_cell.angle_beta   90.00
_cell.angle_gamma   90.00
#
_symmetry.space_group_name_H-M   'P 1'
#
loop_
_entity.id
_entity.type
_entity.pdbx_description
1 polymer ?
#
loop_
_entity_poly.entity_id
_entity_poly.type
_entity_poly.pdbx_seq_one_letter_code
_entity_poly.pdbx_strand_id
1 'polypeptide(L)'
;MASSTTQHVLSSIKLLPTGCFHHDRRNSCVLSVSVGRRCRSARNLGLVCASNTQSSVIEPVQLPGSPKSGATPKKSGESALILIRHGESLWNEKNLFTGCVDVPLTPKGVDEAIEAGKRICNIPVDVIYTSSLIRAQMTAMLAMMQHRRKKVPIIVHNESEQAHKWSQIYSEETKKQSIPVITAWQLNERMYGELQGLNKQETADRFGKEQVHEWRRSYDIPPPNGESLEMCAERAVAYFKDQIIPKLVAGKHVMIAAHGNSLRSIIMHLDKLTSQEVISLELSTGIPMLYIFKEGKFIRRGSPAGPSEAGVYAYTKNLAQYRQKLDGMFQ
;
A
#
# COMPACT_ATOMS: atom_id res chain seq x y z
N MET A 1 -14.68 -50.39 -50.03
CA MET A 1 -13.36 -49.86 -49.59
C MET A 1 -13.62 -48.44 -49.10
N ALA A 2 -13.29 -47.97 -47.91
CA ALA A 2 -12.40 -48.46 -46.88
C ALA A 2 -12.94 -48.06 -45.49
N SER A 3 -12.31 -48.63 -44.48
CA SER A 3 -12.61 -48.69 -43.06
C SER A 3 -12.39 -47.37 -42.29
N SER A 4 -13.24 -47.18 -41.29
CA SER A 4 -12.91 -46.81 -39.91
C SER A 4 -11.42 -46.78 -39.55
N THR A 5 -10.97 -45.74 -38.85
CA THR A 5 -10.45 -45.81 -37.45
C THR A 5 -10.02 -44.41 -36.98
N THR A 6 -10.69 -43.88 -35.97
CA THR A 6 -10.29 -42.66 -35.24
C THR A 6 -9.38 -43.09 -34.09
N GLN A 7 -8.10 -42.74 -34.13
CA GLN A 7 -7.17 -42.94 -33.02
C GLN A 7 -7.13 -41.68 -32.14
N HIS A 8 -7.58 -41.84 -30.91
CA HIS A 8 -7.34 -40.92 -29.80
C HIS A 8 -5.87 -41.01 -29.37
N VAL A 9 -5.15 -39.88 -29.39
CA VAL A 9 -3.83 -39.76 -28.77
C VAL A 9 -4.02 -39.29 -27.33
N LEU A 10 -4.00 -40.24 -26.39
CA LEU A 10 -3.83 -40.00 -24.96
C LEU A 10 -2.32 -39.84 -24.69
N SER A 11 -1.88 -38.60 -24.44
CA SER A 11 -0.52 -38.35 -23.94
C SER A 11 -0.44 -38.74 -22.46
N SER A 12 0.44 -39.69 -22.18
CA SER A 12 0.68 -40.26 -20.86
C SER A 12 1.43 -39.28 -19.96
N ILE A 13 0.82 -38.87 -18.84
CA ILE A 13 1.50 -38.24 -17.72
C ILE A 13 2.26 -39.33 -16.97
N LYS A 14 3.60 -39.32 -17.05
CA LYS A 14 4.46 -40.17 -16.21
C LYS A 14 4.44 -39.66 -14.78
N LEU A 15 3.75 -40.38 -13.90
CA LEU A 15 3.87 -40.27 -12.45
C LEU A 15 5.24 -40.84 -12.04
N LEU A 16 6.06 -40.04 -11.35
CA LEU A 16 7.28 -40.50 -10.68
C LEU A 16 6.91 -41.21 -9.37
N PRO A 17 7.60 -42.31 -9.01
CA PRO A 17 7.23 -43.13 -7.87
C PRO A 17 7.66 -42.51 -6.53
N THR A 18 6.76 -42.59 -5.56
CA THR A 18 6.98 -42.35 -4.14
C THR A 18 8.00 -43.34 -3.57
N GLY A 19 9.17 -42.84 -3.17
CA GLY A 19 10.17 -43.60 -2.44
C GLY A 19 9.98 -43.47 -0.93
N CYS A 20 9.76 -44.60 -0.27
CA CYS A 20 9.69 -44.79 1.17
C CYS A 20 10.93 -44.24 1.90
N PHE A 21 10.72 -43.46 2.97
CA PHE A 21 11.74 -43.27 4.00
C PHE A 21 11.57 -44.32 5.09
N HIS A 22 12.61 -45.12 5.27
CA HIS A 22 12.72 -46.12 6.32
C HIS A 22 12.70 -45.48 7.71
N HIS A 23 11.93 -46.10 8.60
CA HIS A 23 12.04 -46.00 10.04
C HIS A 23 13.45 -46.38 10.50
N ASP A 24 14.10 -45.52 11.29
CA ASP A 24 15.11 -45.98 12.24
C ASP A 24 14.70 -45.61 13.67
N ARG A 25 14.72 -46.63 14.53
CA ARG A 25 14.38 -46.62 15.95
C ARG A 25 15.70 -46.72 16.72
N ARG A 26 15.84 -45.89 17.75
CA ARG A 26 16.72 -45.95 18.97
C ARG A 26 17.33 -44.54 19.14
N ASN A 27 17.20 -43.81 20.24
CA ASN A 27 17.16 -44.16 21.65
C ASN A 27 16.17 -43.26 22.42
N SER A 28 15.32 -43.91 23.21
CA SER A 28 14.59 -43.32 24.32
C SER A 28 15.51 -43.05 25.51
N CYS A 29 15.56 -41.81 26.00
CA CYS A 29 16.01 -41.53 27.36
C CYS A 29 14.80 -41.03 28.16
N VAL A 30 14.35 -41.87 29.08
CA VAL A 30 13.29 -41.61 30.05
C VAL A 30 13.94 -40.96 31.26
N LEU A 31 13.48 -39.78 31.69
CA LEU A 31 13.67 -39.36 33.07
C LEU A 31 12.48 -38.54 33.59
N SER A 32 11.70 -39.24 34.41
CA SER A 32 10.97 -38.78 35.61
C SER A 32 10.06 -37.55 35.52
N VAL A 33 8.76 -37.84 35.45
CA VAL A 33 7.69 -36.99 36.00
C VAL A 33 7.76 -37.07 37.52
N SER A 34 7.85 -35.92 38.19
CA SER A 34 7.54 -35.81 39.62
C SER A 34 6.20 -35.10 39.80
N VAL A 35 5.34 -35.74 40.58
CA VAL A 35 3.99 -35.31 40.93
C VAL A 35 4.05 -34.47 42.20
N GLY A 36 3.33 -33.34 42.18
CA GLY A 36 2.58 -32.87 43.36
C GLY A 36 3.03 -31.56 43.99
N ARG A 37 2.17 -30.54 43.90
CA ARG A 37 1.46 -29.98 45.07
C ARG A 37 0.32 -29.06 44.64
N ARG A 38 -0.87 -29.34 45.17
CA ARG A 38 -2.03 -28.45 45.17
C ARG A 38 -1.81 -27.34 46.19
N CYS A 39 -2.31 -26.13 45.90
CA CYS A 39 -2.92 -25.25 46.90
C CYS A 39 -3.99 -24.36 46.24
N ARG A 40 -5.20 -24.37 46.80
CA ARG A 40 -6.33 -23.47 46.53
C ARG A 40 -6.45 -22.50 47.71
N SER A 41 -6.77 -21.23 47.45
CA SER A 41 -7.62 -20.30 48.25
C SER A 41 -7.43 -18.88 47.68
N ALA A 42 -8.38 -18.26 46.97
CA ALA A 42 -9.63 -17.62 47.38
C ALA A 42 -9.48 -16.19 47.96
N ARG A 43 -10.20 -15.26 47.26
CA ARG A 43 -10.82 -13.97 47.69
C ARG A 43 -9.92 -12.74 47.94
N ASN A 44 -10.14 -11.68 47.15
CA ASN A 44 -11.06 -10.59 47.54
C ASN A 44 -11.31 -9.61 46.39
N LEU A 45 -12.60 -9.41 46.07
CA LEU A 45 -13.13 -8.27 45.33
C LEU A 45 -13.33 -7.12 46.32
N GLY A 46 -12.72 -5.96 46.05
CA GLY A 46 -12.95 -4.72 46.77
C GLY A 46 -13.70 -3.72 45.90
N LEU A 47 -14.98 -3.54 46.23
CA LEU A 47 -15.86 -2.47 45.76
C LEU A 47 -15.52 -1.19 46.53
N VAL A 48 -15.31 -0.06 45.87
CA VAL A 48 -15.28 1.26 46.53
C VAL A 48 -16.19 2.22 45.75
N CYS A 49 -17.29 2.61 46.39
CA CYS A 49 -18.16 3.71 45.99
C CYS A 49 -17.67 5.04 46.57
N ALA A 50 -18.08 6.11 45.88
CA ALA A 50 -17.67 7.50 45.97
C ALA A 50 -17.88 8.19 47.33
N SER A 51 -17.19 9.33 47.54
CA SER A 51 -17.82 10.66 47.63
C SER A 51 -16.84 11.80 48.00
N ASN A 52 -17.21 13.00 47.51
CA ASN A 52 -16.95 14.35 48.04
C ASN A 52 -15.73 15.18 47.59
N THR A 53 -16.06 16.12 46.67
CA THR A 53 -15.88 17.59 46.75
C THR A 53 -14.56 18.17 47.23
N GLN A 54 -13.94 19.02 46.38
CA GLN A 54 -13.60 20.39 46.76
C GLN A 54 -13.30 21.30 45.56
N SER A 55 -13.65 22.56 45.77
CA SER A 55 -13.72 23.68 44.83
C SER A 55 -12.39 24.41 44.69
N SER A 56 -12.12 24.88 43.46
CA SER A 56 -11.44 26.12 43.05
C SER A 56 -10.28 26.68 43.90
N VAL A 57 -9.08 26.65 43.33
CA VAL A 57 -8.11 27.76 43.46
C VAL A 57 -7.56 28.04 42.07
N ILE A 58 -7.83 29.25 41.58
CA ILE A 58 -7.27 29.79 40.33
C ILE A 58 -5.94 30.42 40.71
N GLU A 59 -4.83 29.89 40.20
CA GLU A 59 -3.52 30.54 40.32
C GLU A 59 -3.25 31.48 39.13
N PRO A 60 -2.56 32.61 39.36
CA PRO A 60 -2.43 33.68 38.38
C PRO A 60 -1.44 33.32 37.26
N VAL A 61 -1.82 33.66 36.04
CA VAL A 61 -1.00 33.52 34.82
C VAL A 61 0.29 34.32 34.96
N GLN A 62 1.42 33.62 35.11
CA GLN A 62 2.75 34.16 34.86
C GLN A 62 3.12 33.86 33.41
N LEU A 63 3.44 34.92 32.65
CA LEU A 63 4.08 34.84 31.35
C LEU A 63 5.60 34.70 31.52
N PRO A 64 6.22 33.64 30.97
CA PRO A 64 7.58 33.71 30.47
C PRO A 64 7.53 33.40 28.97
N GLY A 65 7.88 34.34 28.10
CA GLY A 65 9.26 34.72 27.87
C GLY A 65 9.55 34.39 26.41
N SER A 66 9.95 35.39 25.65
CA SER A 66 10.24 35.29 24.22
C SER A 66 11.21 34.13 23.93
N PRO A 67 10.91 33.23 22.97
CA PRO A 67 11.89 32.24 22.57
C PRO A 67 12.91 32.93 21.65
N LYS A 68 14.01 33.40 22.24
CA LYS A 68 15.29 33.47 21.53
C LYS A 68 16.04 32.16 21.80
N SER A 69 15.85 31.18 20.92
CA SER A 69 16.89 30.19 20.65
C SER A 69 16.82 29.82 19.18
N GLY A 70 17.92 30.07 18.46
CA GLY A 70 18.03 29.84 17.04
C GLY A 70 17.80 28.39 16.67
N ALA A 71 16.60 28.06 16.22
CA ALA A 71 16.42 27.03 15.23
C ALA A 71 16.74 27.68 13.88
N THR A 72 17.91 27.39 13.33
CA THR A 72 18.13 27.57 11.90
C THR A 72 16.96 26.90 11.17
N PRO A 73 16.34 27.55 10.16
CA PRO A 73 15.34 26.88 9.36
C PRO A 73 16.00 25.62 8.80
N LYS A 74 15.52 24.43 9.20
CA LYS A 74 15.89 23.19 8.53
C LYS A 74 15.71 23.46 7.03
N LYS A 75 16.81 23.36 6.26
CA LYS A 75 16.80 23.53 4.80
C LYS A 75 15.52 22.94 4.24
N SER A 76 14.73 23.73 3.52
CA SER A 76 13.52 23.31 2.84
C SER A 76 13.87 22.18 1.87
N GLY A 77 13.79 20.95 2.37
CA GLY A 77 14.14 19.74 1.63
C GLY A 77 13.04 19.42 0.63
N GLU A 78 13.42 19.19 -0.62
CA GLU A 78 12.52 18.66 -1.65
C GLU A 78 12.39 17.15 -1.47
N SER A 79 11.15 16.65 -1.49
CA SER A 79 10.83 15.22 -1.39
C SER A 79 10.07 14.75 -2.63
N ALA A 80 10.21 13.47 -2.97
CA ALA A 80 9.50 12.86 -4.09
C ALA A 80 8.29 12.09 -3.57
N LEU A 81 7.14 12.25 -4.25
CA LEU A 81 5.95 11.44 -4.03
C LEU A 81 5.63 10.71 -5.35
N ILE A 82 5.67 9.39 -5.31
CA ILE A 82 5.33 8.53 -6.45
C ILE A 82 3.98 7.89 -6.17
N LEU A 83 3.02 8.04 -7.08
CA LEU A 83 1.72 7.37 -7.03
C LEU A 83 1.65 6.32 -8.13
N ILE A 84 1.25 5.09 -7.80
CA ILE A 84 1.12 3.99 -8.76
C ILE A 84 -0.24 3.32 -8.57
N ARG A 85 -1.09 3.38 -9.60
CA ARG A 85 -2.27 2.50 -9.66
C ARG A 85 -1.77 1.08 -9.89
N HIS A 86 -2.30 0.12 -9.14
CA HIS A 86 -1.97 -1.29 -9.33
C HIS A 86 -2.07 -1.74 -10.79
N GLY A 87 -1.29 -2.76 -11.17
CA GLY A 87 -1.40 -3.39 -12.50
C GLY A 87 -2.78 -4.02 -12.72
N GLU A 88 -3.09 -4.42 -13.95
CA GLU A 88 -4.33 -5.13 -14.27
C GLU A 88 -4.57 -6.34 -13.34
N SER A 89 -5.78 -6.46 -12.79
CA SER A 89 -6.19 -7.60 -11.96
C SER A 89 -7.08 -8.57 -12.72
N LEU A 90 -7.20 -9.81 -12.22
CA LEU A 90 -8.03 -10.87 -12.84
C LEU A 90 -9.48 -10.41 -13.08
N TRP A 91 -10.01 -9.53 -12.24
CA TRP A 91 -11.38 -9.00 -12.38
C TRP A 91 -11.45 -7.75 -13.25
N ASN A 92 -10.35 -7.01 -13.44
CA ASN A 92 -10.31 -5.95 -14.43
C ASN A 92 -10.38 -6.53 -15.84
N GLU A 93 -9.60 -7.57 -16.10
CA GLU A 93 -9.60 -8.32 -17.36
C GLU A 93 -11.00 -8.89 -17.68
N LYS A 94 -11.68 -9.45 -16.69
CA LYS A 94 -13.05 -9.98 -16.82
C LYS A 94 -14.16 -8.92 -16.82
N ASN A 95 -13.80 -7.64 -16.82
CA ASN A 95 -14.73 -6.51 -16.77
C ASN A 95 -15.72 -6.54 -15.59
N LEU A 96 -15.29 -7.05 -14.43
CA LEU A 96 -16.10 -7.10 -13.21
C LEU A 96 -15.88 -5.86 -12.35
N PHE A 97 -16.87 -5.51 -11.53
CA PHE A 97 -16.69 -4.58 -10.41
C PHE A 97 -15.92 -5.28 -9.29
N THR A 98 -14.78 -4.71 -8.87
CA THR A 98 -13.91 -5.34 -7.87
C THR A 98 -14.12 -4.76 -6.47
N GLY A 99 -13.95 -3.43 -6.33
CA GLY A 99 -14.02 -2.76 -5.04
C GLY A 99 -13.02 -3.34 -4.04
N CYS A 100 -13.50 -3.66 -2.85
CA CYS A 100 -12.67 -4.19 -1.76
C CYS A 100 -12.46 -5.70 -1.82
N VAL A 101 -13.00 -6.41 -2.84
CA VAL A 101 -12.71 -7.83 -3.02
C VAL A 101 -11.24 -8.03 -3.35
N ASP A 102 -10.60 -8.97 -2.66
CA ASP A 102 -9.17 -9.16 -2.76
C ASP A 102 -8.79 -10.15 -3.86
N VAL A 103 -8.41 -9.60 -5.01
CA VAL A 103 -8.05 -10.36 -6.22
C VAL A 103 -6.60 -10.05 -6.63
N PRO A 104 -5.87 -11.03 -7.17
CA PRO A 104 -4.48 -10.84 -7.60
C PRO A 104 -4.38 -10.15 -8.96
N LEU A 105 -3.15 -9.78 -9.32
CA LEU A 105 -2.79 -9.29 -10.65
C LEU A 105 -2.92 -10.40 -11.71
N THR A 106 -3.18 -10.02 -12.96
CA THR A 106 -2.95 -10.87 -14.14
C THR A 106 -1.43 -10.97 -14.42
N PRO A 107 -0.97 -11.90 -15.28
CA PRO A 107 0.40 -11.86 -15.80
C PRO A 107 0.75 -10.50 -16.44
N LYS A 108 -0.18 -9.92 -17.22
CA LYS A 108 -0.03 -8.58 -17.77
C LYS A 108 0.10 -7.52 -16.67
N GLY A 109 -0.69 -7.60 -15.60
CA GLY A 109 -0.58 -6.69 -14.46
C GLY A 109 0.75 -6.81 -13.71
N VAL A 110 1.35 -8.01 -13.67
CA VAL A 110 2.70 -8.22 -13.16
C VAL A 110 3.73 -7.51 -14.03
N ASP A 111 3.63 -7.63 -15.36
CA ASP A 111 4.52 -6.94 -16.30
C ASP A 111 4.38 -5.42 -16.20
N GLU A 112 3.15 -4.91 -16.07
CA GLU A 112 2.87 -3.49 -15.82
C GLU A 112 3.56 -2.99 -14.54
N ALA A 113 3.52 -3.77 -13.45
CA ALA A 113 4.19 -3.41 -12.19
C ALA A 113 5.72 -3.42 -12.32
N ILE A 114 6.28 -4.39 -13.05
CA ILE A 114 7.72 -4.45 -13.35
C ILE A 114 8.14 -3.22 -14.18
N GLU A 115 7.36 -2.86 -15.20
CA GLU A 115 7.65 -1.71 -16.04
C GLU A 115 7.53 -0.39 -15.26
N ALA A 116 6.55 -0.27 -14.37
CA ALA A 116 6.46 0.83 -13.41
C ALA A 116 7.76 0.97 -12.59
N GLY A 117 8.25 -0.17 -12.08
CA GLY A 117 9.50 -0.26 -11.32
C GLY A 117 10.71 0.24 -12.10
N LYS A 118 10.86 -0.18 -13.36
CA LYS A 118 11.94 0.30 -14.24
C LYS A 118 11.88 1.81 -14.44
N ARG A 119 10.70 2.39 -14.64
CA ARG A 119 10.53 3.84 -14.81
C ARG A 119 10.95 4.64 -13.58
N ILE A 120 10.74 4.10 -12.38
CA ILE A 120 11.09 4.77 -11.12
C ILE A 120 12.42 4.31 -10.52
N CYS A 121 13.17 3.42 -11.17
CA CYS A 121 14.29 2.69 -10.55
C CYS A 121 15.46 3.57 -10.08
N ASN A 122 15.45 4.84 -10.47
CA ASN A 122 16.44 5.85 -10.14
C ASN A 122 15.91 6.94 -9.18
N ILE A 123 14.64 6.88 -8.79
CA ILE A 123 14.02 7.87 -7.91
C ILE A 123 14.11 7.33 -6.48
N PRO A 124 14.66 8.07 -5.51
CA PRO A 124 14.77 7.58 -4.14
C PRO A 124 13.40 7.22 -3.55
N VAL A 125 13.36 6.17 -2.75
CA VAL A 125 12.19 5.73 -1.98
C VAL A 125 12.66 5.34 -0.58
N ASP A 126 12.11 5.99 0.44
CA ASP A 126 12.43 5.76 1.85
C ASP A 126 11.32 5.00 2.59
N VAL A 127 10.08 5.12 2.15
CA VAL A 127 8.91 4.45 2.72
C VAL A 127 7.86 4.24 1.64
N ILE A 128 7.15 3.13 1.74
CA ILE A 128 6.11 2.73 0.81
C ILE A 128 4.80 2.62 1.57
N TYR A 129 3.74 3.17 1.02
CA TYR A 129 2.38 2.97 1.50
C TYR A 129 1.59 2.18 0.46
N THR A 130 0.82 1.21 0.91
CA THR A 130 -0.06 0.42 0.05
C THR A 130 -1.44 0.30 0.66
N SER A 131 -2.43 -0.01 -0.16
CA SER A 131 -3.70 -0.51 0.37
C SER A 131 -3.52 -1.87 1.03
N SER A 132 -4.50 -2.32 1.81
CA SER A 132 -4.53 -3.68 2.34
C SER A 132 -4.80 -4.77 1.28
N LEU A 133 -5.16 -4.40 0.05
CA LEU A 133 -5.50 -5.35 -1.02
C LEU A 133 -4.27 -5.87 -1.79
N ILE A 134 -4.22 -7.17 -2.05
CA ILE A 134 -3.05 -7.90 -2.56
C ILE A 134 -2.53 -7.34 -3.87
N ARG A 135 -3.40 -6.95 -4.81
CA ARG A 135 -2.99 -6.37 -6.11
C ARG A 135 -2.14 -5.11 -5.98
N ALA A 136 -2.42 -4.26 -5.00
CA ALA A 136 -1.62 -3.06 -4.74
C ALA A 136 -0.30 -3.42 -4.06
N GLN A 137 -0.33 -4.36 -3.10
CA GLN A 137 0.88 -4.87 -2.46
C GLN A 137 1.82 -5.52 -3.47
N MET A 138 1.32 -6.44 -4.31
CA MET A 138 2.06 -7.07 -5.41
C MET A 138 2.72 -6.01 -6.31
N THR A 139 1.96 -4.99 -6.71
CA THR A 139 2.50 -3.91 -7.56
C THR A 139 3.68 -3.19 -6.89
N ALA A 140 3.54 -2.84 -5.61
CA ALA A 140 4.60 -2.17 -4.88
C ALA A 140 5.88 -3.01 -4.78
N MET A 141 5.72 -4.29 -4.43
CA MET A 141 6.85 -5.22 -4.25
C MET A 141 7.57 -5.47 -5.58
N LEU A 142 6.83 -5.77 -6.65
CA LEU A 142 7.36 -6.01 -7.99
C LEU A 142 8.07 -4.77 -8.56
N ALA A 143 7.49 -3.59 -8.38
CA ALA A 143 8.12 -2.35 -8.81
C ALA A 143 9.46 -2.11 -8.11
N MET A 144 9.50 -2.33 -6.79
CA MET A 144 10.72 -2.11 -5.99
C MET A 144 11.81 -3.15 -6.23
N MET A 145 11.48 -4.36 -6.69
CA MET A 145 12.48 -5.33 -7.15
C MET A 145 13.33 -4.80 -8.32
N GLN A 146 12.79 -3.88 -9.12
CA GLN A 146 13.49 -3.27 -10.24
C GLN A 146 14.35 -2.05 -9.84
N HIS A 147 14.26 -1.60 -8.59
CA HIS A 147 14.91 -0.38 -8.15
C HIS A 147 16.43 -0.56 -7.97
N ARG A 148 17.24 0.36 -8.53
CA ARG A 148 18.71 0.19 -8.61
C ARG A 148 19.40 0.15 -7.25
N ARG A 149 18.84 0.81 -6.24
CA ARG A 149 19.45 0.82 -4.90
C ARG A 149 19.38 -0.54 -4.19
N LYS A 150 18.64 -1.53 -4.74
CA LYS A 150 18.53 -2.91 -4.24
C LYS A 150 18.16 -3.04 -2.75
N LYS A 151 17.57 -1.99 -2.17
CA LYS A 151 16.98 -2.07 -0.84
C LYS A 151 15.75 -2.98 -0.89
N VAL A 152 15.55 -3.76 0.17
CA VAL A 152 14.48 -4.75 0.23
C VAL A 152 13.21 -4.09 0.79
N PRO A 153 12.10 -4.06 0.05
CA PRO A 153 10.81 -3.65 0.61
C PRO A 153 10.32 -4.72 1.60
N ILE A 154 9.88 -4.31 2.79
CA ILE A 154 9.42 -5.22 3.85
C ILE A 154 8.08 -4.73 4.39
N ILE A 155 7.06 -5.58 4.35
CA ILE A 155 5.76 -5.29 4.95
C ILE A 155 5.92 -5.20 6.47
N VAL A 156 5.48 -4.07 7.02
CA VAL A 156 5.45 -3.84 8.45
C VAL A 156 4.15 -4.41 9.01
N HIS A 157 4.28 -5.38 9.90
CA HIS A 157 3.15 -6.02 10.57
C HIS A 157 2.88 -5.34 11.91
N ASN A 158 1.72 -4.71 12.03
CA ASN A 158 1.29 -3.96 13.22
C ASN A 158 -0.13 -4.36 13.69
N GLU A 159 -0.70 -5.42 13.11
CA GLU A 159 -2.03 -5.94 13.44
C GLU A 159 -2.11 -6.56 14.84
N SER A 160 -0.98 -6.96 15.42
CA SER A 160 -0.87 -7.42 16.81
C SER A 160 0.55 -7.22 17.32
N GLU A 161 0.71 -7.15 18.64
CA GLU A 161 2.04 -7.10 19.28
C GLU A 161 2.92 -8.29 18.87
N GLN A 162 2.31 -9.48 18.72
CA GLN A 162 3.02 -10.69 18.32
C GLN A 162 3.56 -10.58 16.90
N ALA A 163 2.75 -10.13 15.94
CA ALA A 163 3.17 -9.97 14.55
C ALA A 163 4.27 -8.90 14.42
N HIS A 164 4.17 -7.82 15.19
CA HIS A 164 5.20 -6.79 15.27
C HIS A 164 6.51 -7.34 15.82
N LYS A 165 6.46 -8.07 16.93
CA LYS A 165 7.64 -8.67 17.56
C LYS A 165 8.31 -9.72 16.66
N TRP A 166 7.52 -10.53 15.95
CA TRP A 166 8.03 -11.58 15.07
C TRP A 166 8.63 -11.06 13.76
N SER A 167 8.21 -9.89 13.30
CA SER A 167 8.76 -9.23 12.09
C SER A 167 9.95 -8.32 12.40
N GLN A 168 10.40 -8.24 13.66
CA GLN A 168 11.52 -7.40 14.06
C GLN A 168 12.83 -7.84 13.39
N ILE A 169 13.48 -6.88 12.71
CA ILE A 169 14.85 -7.01 12.21
C ILE A 169 15.79 -6.59 13.34
N TYR A 170 16.83 -7.38 13.62
CA TYR A 170 17.78 -7.06 14.71
C TYR A 170 19.07 -6.40 14.20
N SER A 171 19.50 -6.73 12.98
CA SER A 171 20.68 -6.12 12.36
C SER A 171 20.40 -4.68 11.93
N GLU A 172 21.13 -3.72 12.51
CA GLU A 172 21.04 -2.31 12.14
C GLU A 172 21.43 -2.06 10.67
N GLU A 173 22.36 -2.85 10.14
CA GLU A 173 22.73 -2.75 8.72
C GLU A 173 21.59 -3.23 7.83
N THR A 174 20.98 -4.38 8.14
CA THR A 174 19.83 -4.90 7.39
C THR A 174 18.64 -3.94 7.45
N LYS A 175 18.39 -3.29 8.60
CA LYS A 175 17.38 -2.23 8.72
C LYS A 175 17.65 -1.08 7.75
N LYS A 176 18.91 -0.61 7.63
CA LYS A 176 19.28 0.47 6.69
C LYS A 176 19.09 0.07 5.23
N GLN A 177 19.26 -1.22 4.91
CA GLN A 177 19.03 -1.80 3.58
C GLN A 177 17.56 -2.18 3.34
N SER A 178 16.66 -1.89 4.28
CA SER A 178 15.22 -2.16 4.15
C SER A 178 14.44 -0.90 3.82
N ILE A 179 13.30 -1.06 3.17
CA ILE A 179 12.29 -0.01 2.96
C ILE A 179 10.98 -0.50 3.59
N PRO A 180 10.45 0.18 4.62
CA PRO A 180 9.19 -0.23 5.22
C PRO A 180 8.03 -0.03 4.24
N VAL A 181 7.18 -1.05 4.13
CA VAL A 181 5.91 -1.06 3.39
C VAL A 181 4.78 -1.07 4.40
N ILE A 182 4.03 0.02 4.47
CA ILE A 182 2.94 0.23 5.42
C ILE A 182 1.62 -0.02 4.68
N THR A 183 0.86 -1.01 5.12
CA THR A 183 -0.48 -1.31 4.57
C THR A 183 -1.54 -0.50 5.30
N ALA A 184 -2.53 0.02 4.58
CA ALA A 184 -3.60 0.82 5.15
C ALA A 184 -4.93 0.61 4.40
N TRP A 185 -5.98 0.23 5.12
CA TRP A 185 -7.30 0.01 4.53
C TRP A 185 -7.91 1.31 3.99
N GLN A 186 -7.52 2.46 4.54
CA GLN A 186 -7.93 3.78 4.09
C GLN A 186 -7.49 4.07 2.65
N LEU A 187 -6.47 3.37 2.15
CA LEU A 187 -6.01 3.43 0.77
C LEU A 187 -6.64 2.37 -0.13
N ASN A 188 -7.58 1.56 0.36
CA ASN A 188 -8.32 0.60 -0.46
C ASN A 188 -9.14 1.29 -1.54
N GLU A 189 -9.46 0.53 -2.59
CA GLU A 189 -10.37 0.95 -3.66
C GLU A 189 -11.72 1.42 -3.08
N ARG A 190 -12.45 2.25 -3.84
CA ARG A 190 -13.84 2.56 -3.51
C ARG A 190 -14.66 1.26 -3.43
N MET A 191 -15.38 1.07 -2.34
CA MET A 191 -16.20 -0.11 -2.12
C MET A 191 -17.47 -0.04 -2.99
N TYR A 192 -17.65 -1.02 -3.88
CA TYR A 192 -18.73 -0.98 -4.90
C TYR A 192 -20.06 -1.59 -4.41
N GLY A 193 -20.17 -1.88 -3.12
CA GLY A 193 -21.38 -2.43 -2.50
C GLY A 193 -21.84 -3.71 -3.18
N GLU A 194 -23.13 -3.79 -3.47
CA GLU A 194 -23.77 -4.94 -4.10
C GLU A 194 -23.32 -5.17 -5.55
N LEU A 195 -22.61 -4.23 -6.17
CA LEU A 195 -22.10 -4.41 -7.53
C LEU A 195 -20.86 -5.31 -7.58
N GLN A 196 -20.17 -5.53 -6.46
CA GLN A 196 -18.92 -6.31 -6.44
C GLN A 196 -19.14 -7.73 -6.99
N GLY A 197 -18.31 -8.12 -7.97
CA GLY A 197 -18.37 -9.40 -8.67
C GLY A 197 -19.28 -9.41 -9.89
N LEU A 198 -20.15 -8.41 -10.07
CA LEU A 198 -21.00 -8.30 -11.25
C LEU A 198 -20.22 -7.83 -12.48
N ASN A 199 -20.60 -8.31 -13.66
CA ASN A 199 -20.06 -7.82 -14.92
C ASN A 199 -20.60 -6.42 -15.23
N LYS A 200 -19.72 -5.49 -15.61
CA LYS A 200 -20.12 -4.09 -15.83
C LYS A 200 -21.09 -3.91 -16.99
N GLN A 201 -20.94 -4.69 -18.06
CA GLN A 201 -21.81 -4.59 -19.23
C GLN A 201 -23.20 -5.15 -18.89
N GLU A 202 -23.26 -6.36 -18.35
CA GLU A 202 -24.53 -7.00 -17.94
C GLU A 202 -25.28 -6.17 -16.89
N THR A 203 -24.55 -5.56 -15.95
CA THR A 203 -25.14 -4.63 -14.96
C THR A 203 -25.74 -3.41 -15.65
N ALA A 204 -25.07 -2.84 -16.65
CA ALA A 204 -25.59 -1.72 -17.43
C ALA A 204 -26.82 -2.11 -18.26
N ASP A 205 -26.87 -3.34 -18.76
CA ASP A 205 -28.03 -3.87 -19.50
C ASP A 205 -29.22 -4.11 -18.56
N ARG A 206 -28.97 -4.52 -17.31
CA ARG A 206 -30.02 -4.78 -16.29
C ARG A 206 -30.57 -3.52 -15.63
N PHE A 207 -29.70 -2.59 -15.24
CA PHE A 207 -30.07 -1.42 -14.44
C PHE A 207 -30.10 -0.11 -15.25
N GLY A 208 -29.69 -0.15 -16.52
CA GLY A 208 -29.58 1.02 -17.37
C GLY A 208 -28.18 1.63 -17.36
N LYS A 209 -27.73 2.07 -18.54
CA LYS A 209 -26.39 2.66 -18.73
C LYS A 209 -26.18 3.93 -17.92
N GLU A 210 -27.19 4.78 -17.83
CA GLU A 210 -27.11 6.05 -17.09
C GLU A 210 -26.96 5.82 -15.59
N GLN A 211 -27.78 4.94 -15.01
CA GLN A 211 -27.70 4.60 -13.58
C GLN A 211 -26.34 3.98 -13.22
N VAL A 212 -25.85 3.03 -14.02
CA VAL A 212 -24.55 2.41 -13.80
C VAL A 212 -23.40 3.40 -14.03
N HIS A 213 -23.56 4.34 -14.98
CA HIS A 213 -22.60 5.41 -15.18
C HIS A 213 -22.54 6.31 -13.94
N GLU A 214 -23.69 6.71 -13.40
CA GLU A 214 -23.81 7.53 -12.19
C GLU A 214 -23.14 6.86 -10.99
N TRP A 215 -23.48 5.60 -10.68
CA TRP A 215 -22.79 4.83 -9.61
C TRP A 215 -21.28 4.71 -9.82
N ARG A 216 -20.83 4.67 -11.08
CA ARG A 216 -19.40 4.52 -11.42
C ARG A 216 -18.63 5.81 -11.41
N ARG A 217 -19.25 6.91 -11.81
CA ARG A 217 -18.56 8.15 -12.17
C ARG A 217 -18.99 9.33 -11.34
N SER A 218 -20.18 9.33 -10.73
CA SER A 218 -20.58 10.41 -9.84
C SER A 218 -19.62 10.56 -8.65
N TYR A 219 -19.52 11.79 -8.15
CA TYR A 219 -18.70 12.12 -7.00
C TYR A 219 -19.36 11.67 -5.69
N ASP A 220 -20.64 12.00 -5.51
CA ASP A 220 -21.39 11.90 -4.27
C ASP A 220 -22.43 10.77 -4.28
N ILE A 221 -22.76 10.20 -5.43
CA ILE A 221 -23.76 9.12 -5.53
C ILE A 221 -23.09 7.74 -5.41
N PRO A 222 -23.34 6.98 -4.33
CA PRO A 222 -22.80 5.64 -4.16
C PRO A 222 -23.60 4.58 -4.94
N PRO A 223 -22.99 3.44 -5.32
CA PRO A 223 -23.77 2.25 -5.62
C PRO A 223 -24.50 1.71 -4.38
N PRO A 224 -25.51 0.84 -4.54
CA PRO A 224 -26.26 0.27 -3.42
C PRO A 224 -25.34 -0.39 -2.39
N ASN A 225 -25.46 0.01 -1.12
CA ASN A 225 -24.62 -0.43 -0.02
C ASN A 225 -23.11 -0.27 -0.28
N GLY A 226 -22.73 0.75 -1.06
CA GLY A 226 -21.36 1.06 -1.45
C GLY A 226 -20.84 2.40 -0.91
N GLU A 227 -19.64 2.77 -1.36
CA GLU A 227 -19.05 4.09 -1.14
C GLU A 227 -19.19 4.97 -2.39
N SER A 228 -19.45 6.26 -2.20
CA SER A 228 -19.26 7.27 -3.24
C SER A 228 -17.78 7.60 -3.41
N LEU A 229 -17.41 8.40 -4.42
CA LEU A 229 -16.03 8.87 -4.54
C LEU A 229 -15.69 9.85 -3.41
N GLU A 230 -16.65 10.65 -2.95
CA GLU A 230 -16.54 11.54 -1.80
C GLU A 230 -16.19 10.78 -0.51
N MET A 231 -16.95 9.74 -0.16
CA MET A 231 -16.67 8.91 1.02
C MET A 231 -15.28 8.26 0.96
N CYS A 232 -14.90 7.76 -0.22
CA CYS A 232 -13.55 7.25 -0.46
C CYS A 232 -12.48 8.35 -0.29
N ALA A 233 -12.78 9.57 -0.75
CA ALA A 233 -11.89 10.72 -0.61
C ALA A 233 -11.71 11.13 0.85
N GLU A 234 -12.77 11.16 1.66
CA GLU A 234 -12.69 11.49 3.09
C GLU A 234 -11.64 10.62 3.80
N ARG A 235 -11.76 9.29 3.68
CA ARG A 235 -10.81 8.37 4.34
C ARG A 235 -9.41 8.40 3.73
N ALA A 236 -9.29 8.45 2.40
CA ALA A 236 -8.00 8.36 1.72
C ALA A 236 -7.19 9.65 1.90
N VAL A 237 -7.84 10.82 1.81
CA VAL A 237 -7.21 12.13 1.97
C VAL A 237 -6.89 12.40 3.43
N ALA A 238 -7.76 12.03 4.38
CA ALA A 238 -7.43 12.13 5.80
C ALA A 238 -6.17 11.32 6.13
N TYR A 239 -6.12 10.05 5.72
CA TYR A 239 -4.94 9.22 5.92
C TYR A 239 -3.69 9.79 5.25
N PHE A 240 -3.81 10.30 4.02
CA PHE A 240 -2.71 10.94 3.31
C PHE A 240 -2.16 12.16 4.10
N LYS A 241 -3.05 13.02 4.59
CA LYS A 241 -2.67 14.19 5.39
C LYS A 241 -2.00 13.82 6.71
N ASP A 242 -2.54 12.84 7.42
CA ASP A 242 -2.09 12.51 8.77
C ASP A 242 -0.82 11.65 8.78
N GLN A 243 -0.67 10.76 7.80
CA GLN A 243 0.40 9.76 7.81
C GLN A 243 1.49 10.02 6.78
N ILE A 244 1.16 10.62 5.63
CA ILE A 244 2.06 10.70 4.48
C ILE A 244 2.69 12.09 4.34
N ILE A 245 1.91 13.17 4.46
CA ILE A 245 2.44 14.54 4.41
C ILE A 245 3.57 14.76 5.45
N PRO A 246 3.46 14.29 6.71
CA PRO A 246 4.54 14.46 7.69
C PRO A 246 5.86 13.78 7.26
N LYS A 247 5.79 12.67 6.51
CA LYS A 247 7.00 12.02 5.96
C LYS A 247 7.66 12.89 4.88
N LEU A 248 6.85 13.45 3.99
CA LEU A 248 7.33 14.36 2.94
C LEU A 248 7.94 15.63 3.53
N VAL A 249 7.31 16.22 4.55
CA VAL A 249 7.83 17.37 5.32
C VAL A 249 9.15 17.01 6.02
N ALA A 250 9.29 15.78 6.52
CA ALA A 250 10.54 15.28 7.09
C ALA A 250 11.64 14.98 6.06
N GLY A 251 11.42 15.26 4.77
CA GLY A 251 12.41 15.04 3.72
C GLY A 251 12.44 13.59 3.19
N LYS A 252 11.45 12.75 3.53
CA LYS A 252 11.39 11.36 3.07
C LYS A 252 10.75 11.27 1.70
N HIS A 253 11.32 10.44 0.83
CA HIS A 253 10.73 10.11 -0.45
C HIS A 253 9.72 8.97 -0.29
N VAL A 254 8.49 9.19 -0.73
CA VAL A 254 7.36 8.29 -0.50
C VAL A 254 6.86 7.69 -1.81
N MET A 255 6.62 6.38 -1.82
CA MET A 255 5.86 5.71 -2.87
C MET A 255 4.50 5.26 -2.32
N ILE A 256 3.43 5.46 -3.08
CA ILE A 256 2.09 4.95 -2.79
C ILE A 256 1.66 4.04 -3.94
N ALA A 257 1.41 2.75 -3.66
CA ALA A 257 0.77 1.85 -4.61
C ALA A 257 -0.66 1.55 -4.14
N ALA A 258 -1.66 1.94 -4.92
CA ALA A 258 -3.07 1.82 -4.52
C ALA A 258 -3.98 1.66 -5.76
N HIS A 259 -5.20 2.19 -5.70
CA HIS A 259 -6.25 1.92 -6.67
C HIS A 259 -6.69 3.19 -7.42
N GLY A 260 -7.56 3.00 -8.41
CA GLY A 260 -8.05 4.10 -9.23
C GLY A 260 -8.73 5.18 -8.39
N ASN A 261 -9.77 4.83 -7.62
CA ASN A 261 -10.54 5.85 -6.89
C ASN A 261 -9.73 6.48 -5.76
N SER A 262 -9.03 5.67 -4.94
CA SER A 262 -8.25 6.19 -3.82
C SER A 262 -7.16 7.16 -4.29
N LEU A 263 -6.47 6.87 -5.40
CA LEU A 263 -5.46 7.77 -5.96
C LEU A 263 -6.08 8.98 -6.64
N ARG A 264 -7.23 8.85 -7.31
CA ARG A 264 -7.96 10.00 -7.86
C ARG A 264 -8.37 10.98 -6.75
N SER A 265 -8.84 10.48 -5.61
CA SER A 265 -9.16 11.32 -4.46
C SER A 265 -7.94 12.04 -3.89
N ILE A 266 -6.79 11.36 -3.80
CA ILE A 266 -5.54 12.01 -3.40
C ILE A 266 -5.14 13.06 -4.43
N ILE A 267 -5.14 12.75 -5.73
CA ILE A 267 -4.79 13.69 -6.79
C ILE A 267 -5.73 14.89 -6.81
N MET A 268 -7.03 14.69 -6.59
CA MET A 268 -8.01 15.77 -6.42
C MET A 268 -7.57 16.73 -5.30
N HIS A 269 -7.09 16.20 -4.17
CA HIS A 269 -6.55 17.03 -3.09
C HIS A 269 -5.25 17.75 -3.48
N LEU A 270 -4.32 17.07 -4.17
CA LEU A 270 -3.02 17.63 -4.56
C LEU A 270 -3.14 18.74 -5.61
N ASP A 271 -3.91 18.48 -6.66
CA ASP A 271 -4.10 19.38 -7.81
C ASP A 271 -5.26 20.36 -7.60
N LYS A 272 -5.96 20.28 -6.46
CA LYS A 272 -7.15 21.08 -6.10
C LYS A 272 -8.26 20.99 -7.16
N LEU A 273 -8.49 19.78 -7.66
CA LEU A 273 -9.52 19.53 -8.67
C LEU A 273 -10.92 19.65 -8.06
N THR A 274 -11.85 20.16 -8.85
CA THR A 274 -13.29 20.16 -8.56
C THR A 274 -13.89 18.76 -8.67
N SER A 275 -15.12 18.58 -8.17
CA SER A 275 -15.85 17.31 -8.30
C SER A 275 -16.10 16.94 -9.76
N GLN A 276 -16.22 17.90 -10.68
CA GLN A 276 -16.38 17.64 -12.11
C GLN A 276 -15.07 17.21 -12.79
N GLU A 277 -13.95 17.85 -12.42
CA GLU A 277 -12.63 17.53 -12.99
C GLU A 277 -12.13 16.13 -12.57
N VAL A 278 -12.35 15.73 -11.31
CA VAL A 278 -11.91 14.41 -10.82
C VAL A 278 -12.65 13.24 -11.49
N ILE A 279 -13.88 13.45 -11.95
CA ILE A 279 -14.68 12.43 -12.64
C ILE A 279 -14.04 12.06 -13.99
N SER A 280 -13.49 13.08 -14.66
CA SER A 280 -12.78 12.98 -15.94
C SER A 280 -11.34 12.50 -15.79
N LEU A 281 -10.77 12.55 -14.58
CA LEU A 281 -9.43 12.05 -14.32
C LEU A 281 -9.39 10.52 -14.47
N GLU A 282 -8.58 10.04 -15.40
CA GLU A 282 -8.31 8.62 -15.61
C GLU A 282 -6.86 8.28 -15.27
N LEU A 283 -6.67 7.16 -14.57
CA LEU A 283 -5.36 6.65 -14.19
C LEU A 283 -5.16 5.29 -14.83
N SER A 284 -4.19 5.17 -15.73
CA SER A 284 -3.80 3.87 -16.31
C SER A 284 -3.19 2.96 -15.25
N THR A 285 -3.36 1.65 -15.41
CA THR A 285 -2.74 0.63 -14.53
C THR A 285 -1.22 0.63 -14.74
N GLY A 286 -0.45 0.48 -13.65
CA GLY A 286 1.01 0.37 -13.70
C GLY A 286 1.76 1.59 -14.25
N ILE A 287 1.11 2.73 -14.48
CA ILE A 287 1.80 3.96 -14.88
C ILE A 287 2.08 4.81 -13.62
N PRO A 288 3.35 5.00 -13.24
CA PRO A 288 3.71 5.82 -12.08
C PRO A 288 3.47 7.30 -12.37
N MET A 289 3.10 8.06 -11.35
CA MET A 289 2.94 9.51 -11.42
C MET A 289 3.79 10.17 -10.34
N LEU A 290 4.68 11.07 -10.75
CA LEU A 290 5.61 11.76 -9.88
C LEU A 290 5.10 13.16 -9.52
N TYR A 291 5.19 13.46 -8.23
CA TYR A 291 5.09 14.79 -7.66
C TYR A 291 6.39 15.14 -6.94
N ILE A 292 6.79 16.40 -7.02
CA ILE A 292 7.81 16.99 -6.15
C ILE A 292 7.10 17.79 -5.06
N PHE A 293 7.36 17.45 -3.81
CA PHE A 293 6.91 18.21 -2.65
C PHE A 293 8.00 19.20 -2.23
N LYS A 294 7.67 20.49 -2.22
CA LYS A 294 8.57 21.57 -1.83
C LYS A 294 7.78 22.67 -1.14
N GLU A 295 8.23 23.07 0.05
CA GLU A 295 7.66 24.23 0.78
C GLU A 295 6.12 24.15 0.94
N GLY A 296 5.61 22.96 1.25
CA GLY A 296 4.16 22.73 1.42
C GLY A 296 3.37 22.63 0.12
N LYS A 297 4.02 22.72 -1.05
CA LYS A 297 3.38 22.64 -2.36
C LYS A 297 3.75 21.35 -3.08
N PHE A 298 2.79 20.82 -3.83
CA PHE A 298 2.97 19.67 -4.71
C PHE A 298 3.09 20.15 -6.16
N ILE A 299 4.14 19.71 -6.85
CA ILE A 299 4.40 20.05 -8.24
C ILE A 299 4.34 18.76 -9.06
N ARG A 300 3.31 18.60 -9.86
CA ARG A 300 3.12 17.44 -10.73
C ARG A 300 4.17 17.42 -11.84
N ARG A 301 4.85 16.29 -12.02
CA ARG A 301 5.87 16.07 -13.07
C ARG A 301 5.44 15.04 -14.12
N GLY A 302 4.31 14.37 -13.93
CA GLY A 302 3.83 13.32 -14.82
C GLY A 302 4.50 11.97 -14.58
N SER A 303 4.40 11.06 -15.55
CA SER A 303 5.12 9.78 -15.49
C SER A 303 6.56 9.97 -15.97
N PRO A 304 7.56 9.43 -15.27
CA PRO A 304 8.86 9.15 -15.88
C PRO A 304 8.62 8.30 -17.14
N ALA A 305 9.14 8.70 -18.30
CA ALA A 305 8.96 7.91 -19.52
C ALA A 305 9.96 6.74 -19.61
N GLY A 306 11.06 6.78 -18.86
CA GLY A 306 11.96 5.63 -18.70
C GLY A 306 13.06 5.85 -17.65
N PRO A 307 13.86 4.81 -17.35
CA PRO A 307 14.94 4.87 -16.36
C PRO A 307 16.06 5.83 -16.73
N SER A 308 16.27 6.09 -18.02
CA SER A 308 17.43 6.83 -18.54
C SER A 308 17.08 8.22 -19.05
N GLU A 309 15.83 8.65 -18.93
CA GLU A 309 15.43 9.96 -19.42
C GLU A 309 15.83 11.07 -18.43
N ALA A 310 16.51 12.07 -18.96
CA ALA A 310 16.96 13.22 -18.19
C ALA A 310 15.80 14.03 -17.58
N GLY A 311 14.59 13.94 -18.17
CA GLY A 311 13.44 14.77 -17.81
C GLY A 311 13.17 14.82 -16.31
N VAL A 312 13.11 13.66 -15.65
CA VAL A 312 12.76 13.59 -14.22
C VAL A 312 13.85 14.16 -13.31
N TYR A 313 15.12 13.93 -13.63
CA TYR A 313 16.26 14.38 -12.82
C TYR A 313 16.58 15.86 -13.05
N ALA A 314 16.25 16.40 -14.22
CA ALA A 314 16.40 17.82 -14.52
C ALA A 314 15.50 18.72 -13.66
N TYR A 315 14.45 18.17 -13.03
CA TYR A 315 13.51 18.96 -12.25
C TYR A 315 14.03 19.40 -10.88
N THR A 316 15.00 18.69 -10.31
CA THR A 316 15.55 19.04 -8.99
C THR A 316 17.03 18.68 -8.86
N LYS A 317 17.80 19.54 -8.17
CA LYS A 317 19.21 19.27 -7.86
C LYS A 317 19.38 18.02 -7.01
N ASN A 318 18.46 17.75 -6.08
CA ASN A 318 18.53 16.60 -5.18
C ASN A 318 18.38 15.28 -5.94
N LEU A 319 17.41 15.18 -6.86
CA LEU A 319 17.28 14.00 -7.70
C LEU A 319 18.51 13.83 -8.60
N ALA A 320 18.97 14.90 -9.26
CA ALA A 320 20.16 14.84 -10.12
C ALA A 320 21.39 14.30 -9.38
N GLN A 321 21.65 14.79 -8.16
CA GLN A 321 22.73 14.30 -7.30
C GLN A 321 22.53 12.84 -6.87
N TYR A 322 21.30 12.44 -6.56
CA TYR A 322 21.00 11.05 -6.22
C TYR A 322 21.30 10.12 -7.40
N ARG A 323 20.91 10.51 -8.62
CA ARG A 323 21.19 9.74 -9.83
C ARG A 323 22.69 9.61 -10.08
N GLN A 324 23.44 10.71 -9.97
CA GLN A 324 24.90 10.70 -10.11
C GLN A 324 25.56 9.73 -9.12
N LYS A 325 25.10 9.72 -7.86
CA LYS A 325 25.58 8.77 -6.85
C LYS A 325 25.23 7.32 -7.22
N LEU A 326 24.02 7.05 -7.71
CA LEU A 326 23.67 5.71 -8.17
C LEU A 326 24.55 5.27 -9.35
N ASP A 327 24.81 6.15 -10.31
CA ASP A 327 25.67 5.82 -11.45
C ASP A 327 27.09 5.47 -10.99
N GLY A 328 27.68 6.22 -10.05
CA GLY A 328 28.99 5.90 -9.48
C GLY A 328 29.03 4.62 -8.63
N MET A 329 27.90 4.07 -8.18
CA MET A 329 27.86 2.78 -7.47
C MET A 329 27.87 1.55 -8.40
N PHE A 330 27.58 1.75 -9.69
CA PHE A 330 27.43 0.68 -10.68
C PHE A 330 28.35 0.84 -11.89
N GLN A 331 29.36 1.72 -11.80
CA GLN A 331 30.52 1.78 -12.70
C GLN A 331 31.62 0.86 -12.19
#